data_AF-A0A1I6KU03-F1
#
_entry.id   AF-A0A1I6KU03-F1
#
_cell.length_a   1.000
_cell.length_b   1.000
_cell.length_c   1.000
_cell.angle_alpha   90.00
_cell.angle_beta   90.00
_cell.angle_gamma   90.00
#
_symmetry.space_group_name_H-M   'P 1'
#
loop_
_entity.id
_entity.type
_entity.pdbx_description
1 polymer ?
#
loop_
_entity_poly.entity_id
_entity_poly.type
_entity_poly.pdbx_seq_one_letter_code
_entity_poly.pdbx_strand_id
1 'polypeptide(L)'
;MRNQAKIIFRRFNKGLGFRLLGCLGLILAQAACTTYQYVPPTTETGRQCVMTCETGHQACVGDAQYSADRRARSCEVDRSITLKKCLERASSDAEARTCNNSSSANYCGNSANTLSCDADYRRCYAGCGGQVTPDKR
;
A
#
# COMPACT_ATOMS: atom_id res chain seq x y z
N MET A 1 2.73 -59.77 5.92
CA MET A 1 2.51 -58.83 4.80
C MET A 1 1.34 -57.87 5.09
N ARG A 2 1.49 -56.89 5.99
CA ARG A 2 0.37 -55.97 6.36
C ARG A 2 0.75 -54.52 6.70
N ASN A 3 2.03 -54.14 6.59
CA ASN A 3 2.52 -52.84 7.08
C ASN A 3 3.02 -51.85 6.02
N GLN A 4 3.04 -52.20 4.73
CA GLN A 4 3.57 -51.31 3.69
C GLN A 4 2.51 -50.38 3.04
N ALA A 5 1.22 -50.59 3.30
CA ALA A 5 0.14 -49.81 2.67
C ALA A 5 -0.14 -48.45 3.36
N LYS A 6 0.25 -48.27 4.63
CA LYS A 6 -0.07 -47.03 5.40
C LYS A 6 0.86 -45.85 5.09
N ILE A 7 2.06 -46.10 4.55
CA ILE A 7 3.07 -45.05 4.33
C ILE A 7 2.81 -44.28 3.04
N ILE A 8 2.29 -44.95 2.00
CA ILE A 8 2.03 -44.35 0.68
C ILE A 8 0.87 -43.32 0.76
N PHE A 9 -0.18 -43.61 1.54
CA PHE A 9 -1.35 -42.73 1.66
C PHE A 9 -1.05 -41.40 2.37
N ARG A 10 -0.02 -41.34 3.24
CA ARG A 10 0.36 -40.12 3.98
C ARG A 10 1.23 -39.15 3.18
N ARG A 11 1.92 -39.60 2.11
CA ARG A 11 2.71 -38.71 1.23
C ARG A 11 1.86 -38.03 0.16
N PHE A 12 0.78 -38.67 -0.29
CA PHE A 12 -0.12 -38.08 -1.29
C PHE A 12 -0.95 -36.89 -0.75
N ASN A 13 -1.24 -36.86 0.55
CA ASN A 13 -2.10 -35.84 1.16
C ASN A 13 -1.37 -34.52 1.50
N LYS A 14 -0.03 -34.51 1.55
CA LYS A 14 0.76 -33.31 1.89
C LYS A 14 1.07 -32.42 0.68
N GLY A 15 1.09 -32.98 -0.52
CA GLY A 15 1.29 -32.23 -1.76
C GLY A 15 0.03 -31.51 -2.25
N LEU A 16 -1.15 -32.07 -1.97
CA LEU A 16 -2.44 -31.51 -2.39
C LEU A 16 -2.82 -30.26 -1.58
N GLY A 17 -2.55 -30.26 -0.27
CA GLY A 17 -2.81 -29.10 0.60
C GLY A 17 -1.91 -27.89 0.29
N PHE A 18 -0.63 -28.12 -0.02
CA PHE A 18 0.31 -27.05 -0.39
C PHE A 18 -0.02 -26.46 -1.77
N ARG A 19 -0.49 -27.29 -2.71
CA ARG A 19 -0.97 -26.83 -4.02
C ARG A 19 -2.28 -26.06 -3.93
N LEU A 20 -3.23 -26.49 -3.09
CA LEU A 20 -4.49 -25.76 -2.88
C LEU A 20 -4.28 -24.42 -2.16
N LEU A 21 -3.42 -24.35 -1.13
CA LEU A 21 -3.07 -23.08 -0.48
C LEU A 21 -2.30 -22.15 -1.41
N GLY A 22 -1.39 -22.68 -2.24
CA GLY A 22 -0.68 -21.91 -3.25
C GLY A 22 -1.62 -21.31 -4.28
N CYS A 23 -2.60 -22.07 -4.77
CA CYS A 23 -3.62 -21.57 -5.70
C CYS A 23 -4.54 -20.53 -5.05
N LEU A 24 -4.94 -20.71 -3.79
CA LEU A 24 -5.80 -19.75 -3.08
C LEU A 24 -5.09 -18.40 -2.88
N GLY A 25 -3.79 -18.41 -2.56
CA GLY A 25 -2.97 -17.20 -2.47
C GLY A 25 -2.84 -16.46 -3.80
N LEU A 26 -2.74 -17.20 -4.91
CA LEU A 26 -2.64 -16.63 -6.26
C LEU A 26 -3.96 -16.02 -6.76
N ILE A 27 -5.12 -16.56 -6.32
CA ILE A 27 -6.44 -15.99 -6.63
C ILE A 27 -6.69 -14.71 -5.82
N LEU A 28 -6.29 -14.68 -4.54
CA LEU A 28 -6.43 -13.48 -3.71
C LEU A 28 -5.50 -12.34 -4.15
N ALA A 29 -4.32 -12.65 -4.69
CA ALA A 29 -3.38 -11.65 -5.20
C ALA A 29 -3.89 -10.90 -6.44
N GLN A 30 -4.79 -11.50 -7.24
CA GLN A 30 -5.35 -10.84 -8.43
C GLN A 30 -6.49 -9.86 -8.11
N ALA A 31 -7.09 -9.93 -6.91
CA ALA A 31 -8.15 -9.00 -6.51
C ALA A 31 -7.65 -7.59 -6.15
N ALA A 32 -6.33 -7.37 -6.08
CA ALA A 32 -5.75 -6.12 -5.59
C ALA A 32 -5.59 -5.01 -6.65
N CYS A 33 -5.83 -5.30 -7.94
CA CYS A 33 -5.69 -4.34 -9.03
C CYS A 33 -7.01 -4.11 -9.76
N THR A 34 -7.98 -3.48 -9.08
CA THR A 34 -9.20 -2.99 -9.75
C THR A 34 -8.91 -1.64 -10.40
N THR A 35 -8.77 -1.63 -11.72
CA THR A 35 -8.75 -0.41 -12.52
C THR A 35 -10.17 0.04 -12.84
N TYR A 36 -10.38 1.34 -13.07
CA TYR A 36 -11.71 1.89 -13.37
C TYR A 36 -11.68 2.64 -14.70
N GLN A 37 -12.74 2.48 -15.49
CA GLN A 37 -13.00 3.27 -16.68
C GLN A 37 -14.02 4.37 -16.34
N TYR A 38 -13.80 5.56 -16.90
CA TYR A 38 -14.61 6.76 -16.66
C TYR A 38 -15.21 7.24 -17.98
N VAL A 39 -16.55 7.23 -18.07
CA VAL A 39 -17.28 7.75 -19.23
C VAL A 39 -17.90 9.10 -18.85
N PRO A 40 -17.52 10.20 -19.52
CA PRO A 40 -17.97 11.53 -19.15
C PRO A 40 -19.46 11.73 -19.42
N PRO A 41 -20.13 12.62 -18.65
CA PRO A 41 -21.52 12.96 -18.89
C PRO A 41 -21.73 13.68 -20.24
N THR A 42 -22.88 13.44 -20.85
CA THR A 42 -23.23 14.00 -22.16
C THR A 42 -23.65 15.47 -22.10
N THR A 43 -24.04 15.97 -20.92
CA THR A 43 -24.45 17.36 -20.69
C THR A 43 -23.25 18.27 -20.42
N GLU A 44 -23.34 19.53 -20.86
CA GLU A 44 -22.29 20.53 -20.59
C GLU A 44 -22.14 20.80 -19.09
N THR A 45 -23.27 20.95 -18.39
CA THR A 45 -23.29 21.12 -16.93
C THR A 45 -22.63 19.95 -16.21
N GLY A 46 -22.84 18.72 -16.66
CA GLY A 46 -22.20 17.54 -16.09
C GLY A 46 -20.68 17.55 -16.29
N ARG A 47 -20.20 17.95 -17.48
CA ARG A 47 -18.76 18.08 -17.75
C ARG A 47 -18.12 19.11 -16.85
N GLN A 48 -18.76 20.26 -16.66
CA GLN A 48 -18.27 21.31 -15.77
C GLN A 48 -18.26 20.85 -14.29
N CYS A 49 -19.25 20.06 -13.89
CA CYS A 49 -19.28 19.42 -12.57
C CYS A 49 -18.07 18.49 -12.37
N VAL A 50 -17.75 17.64 -13.36
CA VAL A 50 -16.59 16.73 -13.31
C VAL A 50 -15.26 17.49 -13.20
N MET A 51 -15.10 18.64 -13.86
CA MET A 51 -13.90 19.48 -13.71
C MET A 51 -13.67 19.93 -12.25
N THR A 52 -14.76 20.15 -11.52
CA THR A 52 -14.69 20.46 -10.08
C THR A 52 -14.24 19.24 -9.28
N CYS A 53 -14.75 18.04 -9.61
CA CYS A 53 -14.30 16.79 -9.01
C CYS A 53 -12.80 16.54 -9.23
N GLU A 54 -12.31 16.81 -10.44
CA GLU A 54 -10.90 16.64 -10.81
C GLU A 54 -10.00 17.58 -10.00
N THR A 55 -10.40 18.84 -9.87
CA THR A 55 -9.69 19.83 -9.05
C THR A 55 -9.62 19.38 -7.58
N GLY A 56 -10.74 18.88 -7.05
CA GLY A 56 -10.81 18.35 -5.68
C GLY A 56 -9.95 17.10 -5.47
N HIS A 57 -9.89 16.22 -6.48
CA HIS A 57 -9.05 15.02 -6.44
C HIS A 57 -7.57 15.37 -6.42
N GLN A 58 -7.13 16.28 -7.30
CA GLN A 58 -5.74 16.74 -7.34
C GLN A 58 -5.31 17.40 -6.03
N ALA A 59 -6.19 18.22 -5.43
CA ALA A 59 -5.95 18.81 -4.12
C ALA A 59 -5.79 17.73 -3.03
N CYS A 60 -6.70 16.76 -2.97
CA CYS A 60 -6.63 15.66 -2.00
C CYS A 60 -5.34 14.84 -2.14
N VAL A 61 -4.97 14.48 -3.37
CA VAL A 61 -3.74 13.74 -3.64
C VAL A 61 -2.51 14.56 -3.25
N GLY A 62 -2.48 15.85 -3.58
CA GLY A 62 -1.43 16.77 -3.18
C GLY A 62 -1.26 16.86 -1.66
N ASP A 63 -2.37 16.98 -0.92
CA ASP A 63 -2.36 17.03 0.55
C ASP A 63 -1.88 15.71 1.18
N ALA A 64 -2.30 14.57 0.61
CA ALA A 64 -1.87 13.25 1.05
C ALA A 64 -0.36 13.05 0.83
N GLN A 65 0.16 13.49 -0.31
CA GLN A 65 1.60 13.47 -0.63
C GLN A 65 2.37 14.40 0.29
N TYR A 66 1.93 15.65 0.43
CA TYR A 66 2.56 16.62 1.33
C TYR A 66 2.61 16.11 2.78
N SER A 67 1.52 15.50 3.25
CA SER A 67 1.46 14.90 4.58
C SER A 67 2.43 13.72 4.73
N ALA A 68 2.57 12.89 3.69
CA ALA A 68 3.51 11.78 3.70
C ALA A 68 4.97 12.27 3.73
N ASP A 69 5.30 13.27 2.91
CA ASP A 69 6.63 13.89 2.86
C ASP A 69 6.98 14.57 4.17
N ARG A 70 6.04 15.28 4.79
CA ARG A 70 6.20 15.91 6.11
C ARG A 70 6.54 14.88 7.17
N ARG A 71 5.83 13.74 7.19
CA ARG A 71 6.09 12.65 8.13
C ARG A 71 7.45 12.02 7.90
N ALA A 72 7.82 11.78 6.64
CA ALA A 72 9.13 11.25 6.28
C ALA A 72 10.26 12.17 6.74
N ARG A 73 10.14 13.48 6.47
CA ARG A 73 11.12 14.49 6.92
C ARG A 73 11.20 14.57 8.45
N SER A 74 10.07 14.55 9.15
CA SER A 74 10.07 14.55 10.62
C SER A 74 10.80 13.33 11.17
N CYS A 75 10.51 12.15 10.61
CA CYS A 75 11.20 10.92 10.99
C CYS A 75 12.71 11.02 10.79
N GLU A 76 13.19 11.54 9.67
CA GLU A 76 14.62 11.70 9.41
C GLU A 76 15.29 12.67 10.40
N VAL A 77 14.61 13.76 10.74
CA VAL A 77 15.08 14.70 11.77
C VAL A 77 15.17 14.00 13.13
N ASP A 78 14.12 13.32 13.56
CA ASP A 78 14.08 12.62 14.85
C ASP A 78 15.14 11.51 14.93
N ARG A 79 15.34 10.79 13.82
CA ARG A 79 16.39 9.78 13.65
C ARG A 79 17.77 10.39 13.82
N SER A 80 18.04 11.52 13.17
CA SER A 80 19.33 12.22 13.28
C SER A 80 19.62 12.70 14.71
N ILE A 81 18.60 13.23 15.39
CA ILE A 81 18.70 13.71 16.78
C ILE A 81 18.98 12.52 17.72
N THR A 82 18.26 11.42 17.53
CA THR A 82 18.41 10.20 18.33
C THR A 82 19.81 9.60 18.14
N LEU A 83 20.29 9.53 16.90
CA LEU A 83 21.64 9.06 16.60
C LEU A 83 22.70 9.94 17.29
N LYS A 84 22.59 11.27 17.15
CA LYS A 84 23.52 12.21 17.78
C LYS A 84 23.56 12.02 19.31
N LYS A 85 22.39 11.96 19.95
CA LYS A 85 22.26 11.73 21.40
C LYS A 85 22.83 10.38 21.85
N CYS A 86 22.80 9.36 20.98
CA CYS A 86 23.38 8.07 21.26
C CYS A 86 24.92 8.15 21.19
N LEU A 87 25.44 8.76 20.12
CA LEU A 87 26.89 8.93 19.92
C LEU A 87 27.53 9.81 21.00
N GLU A 88 26.84 10.85 21.48
CA GLU A 88 27.32 11.69 22.59
C GLU A 88 27.47 10.92 23.91
N ARG A 89 26.74 9.81 24.09
CA ARG A 89 26.83 8.95 25.28
C ARG A 89 27.74 7.75 25.09
N ALA A 90 28.13 7.45 23.86
CA ALA A 90 28.98 6.32 23.56
C ALA A 90 30.39 6.58 24.10
N SER A 91 30.88 5.67 24.93
CA SER A 91 32.20 5.70 25.55
C SER A 91 33.23 4.86 24.79
N SER A 92 32.78 4.05 23.84
CA SER A 92 33.63 3.17 23.03
C SER A 92 33.13 3.03 21.60
N ASP A 93 34.03 2.60 20.70
CA ASP A 93 33.70 2.34 19.29
C ASP A 93 32.64 1.25 19.12
N ALA A 94 32.57 0.28 20.05
CA ALA A 94 31.56 -0.77 20.04
C ALA A 94 30.16 -0.21 20.32
N GLU A 95 30.04 0.74 21.26
CA GLU A 95 28.79 1.45 21.54
C GLU A 95 28.39 2.36 20.38
N ALA A 96 29.35 3.07 19.78
CA ALA A 96 29.10 3.91 18.61
C ALA A 96 28.58 3.11 17.39
N ARG A 97 29.10 1.90 17.16
CA ARG A 97 28.58 0.99 16.12
C ARG A 97 27.15 0.55 16.42
N THR A 98 26.84 0.29 17.69
CA THR A 98 25.48 -0.08 18.13
C THR A 98 24.49 1.06 17.89
N CYS A 99 24.89 2.32 18.17
CA CYS A 99 24.09 3.51 17.85
C CYS A 99 23.76 3.59 16.36
N ASN A 100 24.76 3.45 15.49
CA ASN A 100 24.58 3.51 14.04
C ASN A 100 23.63 2.41 13.52
N ASN A 101 23.79 1.18 14.01
CA ASN A 101 22.92 0.05 13.64
C ASN A 101 21.48 0.28 14.12
N SER A 102 21.30 0.77 15.35
CA SER A 102 19.97 1.03 15.91
C SER A 102 19.23 2.13 15.16
N SER A 103 19.95 3.19 14.77
CA SER A 103 19.36 4.26 13.95
C SER A 103 19.05 3.80 12.53
N SER A 104 19.81 2.85 11.96
CA SER A 104 19.51 2.27 10.63
C SER A 104 18.27 1.37 10.59
N ALA A 105 17.84 0.83 11.73
CA ALA A 105 16.64 0.00 11.82
C ALA A 105 15.32 0.79 11.69
N ASN A 106 15.35 2.11 11.95
CA ASN A 106 14.19 2.98 11.81
C ASN A 106 14.13 3.52 10.37
N TYR A 107 13.44 2.78 9.50
CA TYR A 107 13.15 3.19 8.13
C TYR A 107 12.08 4.29 8.10
N CYS A 108 12.39 5.42 7.46
CA CYS A 108 11.49 6.59 7.37
C CYS A 108 10.62 6.64 6.11
N GLY A 109 10.59 5.56 5.31
CA GLY A 109 9.75 5.55 4.10
C GLY A 109 8.28 5.46 4.45
N ASN A 110 7.54 6.48 4.04
CA ASN A 110 6.09 6.53 4.15
C ASN A 110 5.49 6.83 2.77
N SER A 111 4.57 5.99 2.31
CA SER A 111 3.85 6.21 1.07
C SER A 111 2.55 6.98 1.32
N ALA A 112 2.22 7.91 0.44
CA ALA A 112 0.92 8.58 0.47
C ALA A 112 -0.21 7.57 0.23
N ASN A 113 -1.25 7.59 1.06
CA ASN A 113 -2.45 6.80 0.84
C ASN A 113 -3.47 7.66 0.08
N THR A 114 -3.62 7.42 -1.23
CA THR A 114 -4.55 8.15 -2.11
C THR A 114 -5.87 7.42 -2.31
N LEU A 115 -6.07 6.23 -1.72
CA LEU A 115 -7.25 5.40 -1.96
C LEU A 115 -8.56 6.12 -1.58
N SER A 116 -8.53 6.96 -0.54
CA SER A 116 -9.68 7.78 -0.15
C SER A 116 -9.99 8.83 -1.21
N CYS A 117 -8.97 9.53 -1.71
CA CYS A 117 -9.13 10.52 -2.78
C CYS A 117 -9.76 9.88 -4.01
N ASP A 118 -9.28 8.71 -4.42
CA ASP A 118 -9.81 7.99 -5.57
C ASP A 118 -11.27 7.55 -5.35
N ALA A 119 -11.62 7.11 -4.14
CA ALA A 119 -12.99 6.74 -3.79
C ALA A 119 -13.95 7.94 -3.81
N ASP A 120 -13.51 9.09 -3.29
CA ASP A 120 -14.29 10.32 -3.28
C ASP A 120 -14.46 10.89 -4.68
N TYR A 121 -13.41 10.82 -5.52
CA TYR A 121 -13.50 11.19 -6.93
C TYR A 121 -14.53 10.34 -7.67
N ARG A 122 -14.49 9.01 -7.53
CA ARG A 122 -15.49 8.11 -8.16
C ARG A 122 -16.91 8.47 -7.75
N ARG A 123 -17.14 8.79 -6.47
CA ARG A 123 -18.45 9.21 -5.97
C ARG A 123 -18.89 10.54 -6.57
N CYS A 124 -17.99 11.52 -6.65
CA CYS A 124 -18.24 12.83 -7.25
C CYS A 124 -18.55 12.71 -8.75
N TYR A 125 -17.74 11.94 -9.48
CA TYR A 125 -17.89 11.68 -10.91
C TYR A 125 -19.25 11.07 -11.25
N ALA A 126 -19.66 10.05 -10.49
CA ALA A 126 -20.98 9.44 -10.63
C ALA A 126 -22.12 10.41 -10.29
N GLY A 127 -21.94 11.27 -9.27
CA GLY A 127 -22.89 12.31 -8.90
C GLY A 127 -23.11 13.37 -9.99
N CYS A 128 -22.07 13.67 -10.79
CA CYS A 128 -22.16 14.56 -11.95
C CYS A 128 -22.84 13.91 -13.19
N GLY A 129 -23.31 12.67 -13.08
CA GLY A 129 -23.91 11.91 -14.18
C GLY A 129 -22.90 11.19 -15.07
N GLY A 130 -21.62 11.14 -14.68
CA GLY A 130 -20.63 10.29 -15.33
C GLY A 130 -20.80 8.82 -14.93
N GLN A 131 -20.28 7.90 -15.74
CA GLN A 131 -20.32 6.47 -15.43
C GLN A 131 -18.93 5.98 -15.03
N VAL A 132 -18.88 5.18 -13.97
CA VAL A 132 -17.66 4.55 -13.44
C VAL A 132 -17.85 3.05 -13.49
N THR A 133 -17.08 2.36 -14.32
CA THR A 133 -17.13 0.91 -14.45
C THR A 133 -15.79 0.30 -14.04
N PRO A 134 -15.78 -0.79 -13.24
CA PRO A 134 -14.55 -1.53 -13.03
C PRO A 134 -14.12 -2.14 -14.36
N ASP A 135 -12.85 -1.96 -14.69
CA ASP A 135 -12.25 -2.56 -15.86
C ASP A 135 -12.27 -4.09 -15.71
N LYS A 136 -12.81 -4.77 -16.71
CA LYS A 136 -12.85 -6.23 -16.72
C LYS A 136 -11.68 -6.70 -17.57
N ARG A 137 -10.49 -6.80 -16.95
CA ARG A 137 -9.37 -7.50 -17.57
C ARG A 137 -9.52 -9.01 -17.42
#